data_AF-A0A815ADX3-F1
#
_entry.id   AF-A0A815ADX3-F1
#
_cell.length_a   1.000
_cell.length_b   1.000
_cell.length_c   1.000
_cell.angle_alpha   90.00
_cell.angle_beta   90.00
_cell.angle_gamma   90.00
#
_symmetry.space_group_name_H-M   'P 1'
#
loop_
_entity.id
_entity.type
_entity.pdbx_description
1 polymer ?
#
loop_
_entity_poly.entity_id
_entity_poly.type
_entity_poly.pdbx_seq_one_letter_code
_entity_poly.pdbx_strand_id
1 'polypeptide(L)'
;YLEYYTQIDGSPPINFVPPTVLPITISPLDNSTPSRFSKNTSIGILLDEYFLEEWTVTSSYEDYFAACAPTHCNFEYVTRNNLLYVATSVLGLYGGLMIGLRFITWNAIRLYRLMKTRICSHRATAQS
;
A
#
# COMPACT_ATOMS: atom_id res chain seq x y z
N TYR A 1 -5.23 4.89 8.35
CA TYR A 1 -6.60 5.06 7.83
C TYR A 1 -6.96 6.52 7.50
N LEU A 2 -6.49 7.53 8.24
CA LEU A 2 -6.73 8.94 7.87
C LEU A 2 -5.89 9.46 6.68
N GLU A 3 -4.78 8.81 6.31
CA GLU A 3 -3.93 9.27 5.21
C GLU A 3 -4.52 9.03 3.80
N TYR A 4 -5.67 8.35 3.67
CA TYR A 4 -6.27 8.05 2.37
C TYR A 4 -7.10 9.21 1.78
N TYR A 5 -7.37 10.27 2.56
CA TYR A 5 -8.29 11.34 2.17
C TYR A 5 -7.64 12.70 1.91
N THR A 6 -6.34 12.84 2.16
CA THR A 6 -5.63 14.10 1.98
C THR A 6 -4.72 14.02 0.77
N GLN A 7 -4.90 14.93 -0.18
CA GLN A 7 -3.89 15.21 -1.20
C GLN A 7 -2.59 15.68 -0.51
N ILE A 8 -1.46 15.64 -1.21
CA ILE A 8 -0.11 15.88 -0.66
C ILE A 8 0.01 17.28 0.04
N ASP A 9 -0.91 18.21 -0.22
CA ASP A 9 -1.00 19.56 0.36
C ASP A 9 -2.00 19.71 1.52
N GLY A 10 -2.73 18.65 1.88
CA GLY A 10 -3.78 18.67 2.89
C GLY A 10 -5.11 19.27 2.42
N SER A 11 -5.26 19.58 1.14
CA SER A 11 -6.50 20.10 0.57
C SER A 11 -7.48 18.97 0.25
N PRO A 12 -8.80 19.20 0.43
CA PRO A 12 -9.81 18.24 -0.03
C PRO A 12 -9.78 18.12 -1.56
N PRO A 13 -10.02 16.92 -2.13
CA PRO A 13 -10.03 16.74 -3.58
C PRO A 13 -11.07 17.67 -4.22
N ILE A 14 -10.71 18.28 -5.35
CA ILE A 14 -11.52 19.23 -6.14
C ILE A 14 -12.90 18.70 -6.60
N ASN A 15 -13.19 17.42 -6.40
CA ASN A 15 -14.48 16.76 -6.68
C ASN A 15 -15.09 16.12 -5.42
N PHE A 16 -14.79 16.65 -4.23
CA PHE A 16 -15.50 16.26 -3.02
C PHE A 16 -16.92 16.83 -3.07
N VAL A 17 -17.85 16.06 -3.66
CA VAL A 17 -19.27 16.25 -3.41
C VAL A 17 -19.51 15.61 -2.05
N PRO A 18 -19.75 16.38 -0.97
CA PRO A 18 -20.17 15.78 0.29
C PRO A 18 -21.43 14.96 -0.02
N PRO A 19 -21.52 13.69 0.42
CA PRO A 19 -22.78 12.98 0.34
C PRO A 19 -23.83 13.87 0.98
N THR A 20 -24.99 14.04 0.33
CA THR A 20 -26.12 14.76 0.91
C THR A 20 -26.34 14.16 2.28
N VAL A 21 -25.97 14.92 3.32
CA VAL A 21 -25.88 14.39 4.68
C VAL A 21 -27.22 13.80 5.01
N LEU A 22 -27.21 12.51 5.30
CA LEU A 22 -28.38 11.83 5.81
C LEU A 22 -28.83 12.60 7.06
N PRO A 23 -30.14 12.86 7.22
CA PRO A 23 -30.62 13.60 8.36
C PRO A 23 -30.27 12.85 9.65
N ILE A 24 -29.24 13.34 10.32
CA ILE A 24 -28.83 12.91 11.65
C ILE A 24 -29.27 13.98 12.64
N THR A 25 -30.04 13.58 13.64
CA THR A 25 -30.38 14.47 14.75
C THR A 25 -29.41 14.18 15.88
N ILE A 26 -28.57 15.16 16.20
CA ILE A 26 -27.61 15.11 17.30
C ILE A 26 -27.99 16.18 18.32
N SER A 27 -28.10 15.78 19.58
CA SER A 27 -28.32 16.69 20.70
C SER A 27 -27.10 16.63 21.61
N PRO A 28 -26.34 17.73 21.78
CA PRO A 28 -25.21 17.76 22.71
C PRO A 28 -25.71 17.78 24.17
N LEU A 29 -24.81 17.43 25.10
CA LEU A 29 -25.01 17.53 26.54
C LEU A 29 -25.40 18.96 26.90
N ASP A 30 -26.62 19.13 27.41
CA ASP A 30 -27.15 20.41 27.85
C ASP A 30 -27.76 20.29 29.25
N ASN A 31 -27.31 21.16 30.15
CA ASN A 31 -27.78 21.26 31.52
C ASN A 31 -29.24 21.76 31.62
N SER A 32 -29.79 22.34 30.54
CA SER A 32 -31.19 22.77 30.48
C SER A 32 -32.16 21.64 30.14
N THR A 33 -31.65 20.51 29.63
CA THR A 33 -32.45 19.35 29.22
C THR A 33 -32.30 18.17 30.17
N PRO A 34 -33.28 17.25 30.23
CA PRO A 34 -33.13 15.99 30.96
C PRO A 34 -31.98 15.18 30.36
N SER A 35 -30.89 15.08 31.11
CA SER A 35 -29.71 14.35 30.66
C SER A 35 -29.86 12.84 30.89
N ARG A 36 -29.35 12.04 29.96
CA ARG A 36 -29.17 10.59 30.21
C ARG A 36 -28.03 10.32 31.20
N PHE A 37 -27.15 11.29 31.41
CA PHE A 37 -26.03 11.19 32.33
C PHE A 37 -26.43 11.66 33.73
N SER A 38 -26.00 10.89 34.74
CA SER A 38 -26.11 11.32 36.13
C SER A 38 -25.09 12.42 36.43
N LYS A 39 -25.40 13.31 37.38
CA LYS A 39 -24.45 14.33 37.86
C LYS A 39 -23.19 13.73 38.52
N ASN A 40 -23.23 12.45 38.88
CA ASN A 40 -22.11 11.71 39.43
C ASN A 40 -21.31 10.95 38.37
N THR A 41 -21.68 11.05 37.09
CA THR A 41 -20.97 10.42 35.99
C THR A 41 -19.57 11.04 35.85
N SER A 42 -18.55 10.20 35.68
CA SER A 42 -17.18 10.68 35.49
C SER A 42 -16.99 11.29 34.11
N ILE A 43 -16.05 12.23 33.99
CA ILE A 43 -15.71 12.86 32.71
C ILE A 43 -15.24 11.84 31.67
N GLY A 44 -14.62 10.72 32.11
CA GLY A 44 -14.21 9.65 31.19
C GLY A 44 -15.38 9.04 30.43
N ILE A 45 -16.49 8.77 31.13
CA ILE A 45 -17.70 8.22 30.50
C ILE A 45 -18.33 9.24 29.54
N LEU A 46 -18.30 10.54 29.89
CA LEU A 46 -18.78 11.59 29.00
C LEU A 46 -17.94 11.69 27.71
N LEU A 47 -16.62 11.50 27.80
CA LEU A 47 -15.72 11.46 26.65
C LEU A 47 -15.98 10.23 25.77
N ASP A 48 -16.15 9.06 26.39
CA ASP A 48 -16.45 7.80 25.69
C ASP A 48 -17.80 7.87 24.95
N GLU A 49 -18.75 8.63 25.49
CA GLU A 49 -20.07 8.90 24.88
C GLU A 49 -20.16 10.24 24.13
N TYR A 50 -19.03 10.90 23.88
CA TYR A 50 -18.91 12.13 23.10
C TYR A 50 -19.80 13.30 23.56
N PHE A 51 -20.21 13.34 24.82
CA PHE A 51 -21.12 14.36 25.36
C PHE A 51 -22.42 14.48 24.54
N LEU A 52 -22.96 13.38 24.02
CA LEU A 52 -24.23 13.38 23.27
C LEU A 52 -25.38 12.94 24.18
N GLU A 53 -26.52 13.63 24.15
CA GLU A 53 -27.74 13.22 24.87
C GLU A 53 -28.57 12.24 24.06
N GLU A 54 -28.75 12.53 22.77
CA GLU A 54 -29.50 11.69 21.83
C GLU A 54 -28.78 11.69 20.48
N TRP A 55 -28.74 10.51 19.86
CA TRP A 55 -28.26 10.33 18.49
C TRP A 55 -29.23 9.40 17.78
N THR A 56 -30.07 9.97 16.92
CA THR A 56 -31.08 9.21 16.18
C THR A 56 -30.75 9.28 14.69
N VAL A 57 -30.29 8.15 14.15
CA VAL A 57 -30.03 7.98 12.72
C VAL A 57 -31.34 7.64 12.04
N THR A 58 -31.88 8.56 11.24
CA THR A 58 -33.17 8.35 10.54
C THR A 58 -33.01 7.68 9.17
N SER A 59 -31.77 7.41 8.74
CA SER A 59 -31.46 6.84 7.43
C SER A 59 -31.07 5.37 7.48
N SER A 60 -31.43 4.63 6.43
CA SER A 60 -30.93 3.27 6.24
C SER A 60 -29.46 3.28 5.83
N TYR A 61 -28.71 2.26 6.26
CA TYR A 61 -27.33 2.04 5.82
C TYR A 61 -27.24 1.85 4.30
N GLU A 62 -28.29 1.29 3.68
CA GLU A 62 -28.33 1.05 2.23
C GLU A 62 -28.32 2.35 1.42
N ASP A 63 -29.09 3.36 1.86
CA ASP A 63 -29.16 4.66 1.17
C ASP A 63 -27.81 5.40 1.21
N TYR A 64 -27.09 5.28 2.33
CA TYR A 64 -25.74 5.84 2.47
C TYR A 64 -24.76 5.26 1.46
N PHE A 65 -24.74 3.93 1.35
CA PHE A 65 -23.84 3.23 0.42
C PHE A 65 -24.23 3.43 -1.03
N ALA A 66 -25.53 3.54 -1.32
CA ALA A 66 -26.03 3.85 -2.65
C ALA A 66 -25.60 5.25 -3.12
N ALA A 67 -25.67 6.26 -2.23
CA ALA A 67 -25.26 7.64 -2.55
C ALA A 67 -23.74 7.78 -2.76
N CYS A 68 -22.94 6.95 -2.08
CA CYS A 68 -21.48 6.99 -2.15
C CYS A 68 -20.88 5.99 -3.16
N ALA A 69 -21.69 5.30 -3.96
CA ALA A 69 -21.19 4.33 -4.93
C ALA A 69 -20.46 5.06 -6.08
N PRO A 70 -19.12 4.99 -6.16
CA PRO A 70 -18.39 5.67 -7.23
C PRO A 70 -18.73 5.01 -8.57
N THR A 71 -19.12 5.82 -9.56
CA THR A 71 -19.37 5.32 -10.93
C THR A 71 -18.08 4.85 -11.62
N HIS A 72 -16.93 5.42 -11.21
CA HIS A 72 -15.62 5.06 -11.71
C HIS A 72 -14.59 5.05 -10.58
N CYS A 73 -13.89 3.92 -10.42
CA CYS A 73 -12.74 3.82 -9.53
C CYS A 73 -11.46 4.09 -10.32
N ASN A 74 -10.71 5.13 -9.94
CA ASN A 74 -9.35 5.36 -10.44
C ASN A 74 -8.35 4.92 -9.39
N PHE A 75 -7.47 3.98 -9.76
CA PHE A 75 -6.39 3.51 -8.91
C PHE A 75 -5.15 4.36 -9.18
N GLU A 76 -4.76 5.17 -8.21
CA GLU A 76 -3.52 5.93 -8.28
C GLU A 76 -2.38 5.08 -7.69
N TYR A 77 -1.46 4.62 -8.56
CA TYR A 77 -0.26 3.90 -8.13
C TYR A 77 0.77 4.89 -7.58
N VAL A 78 0.71 5.15 -6.28
CA VAL A 78 1.68 6.02 -5.60
C VAL A 78 3.00 5.28 -5.39
N THR A 79 3.84 5.27 -6.40
CA THR A 79 5.18 4.66 -6.33
C THR A 79 6.18 5.64 -5.71
N ARG A 80 6.43 5.49 -4.41
CA ARG A 80 7.53 6.19 -3.73
C ARG A 80 8.85 5.56 -4.21
N ASN A 81 9.74 6.37 -4.81
CA ASN A 81 11.10 6.01 -5.24
C ASN A 81 11.30 5.36 -6.63
N ASN A 82 10.46 5.67 -7.63
CA ASN A 82 10.64 5.18 -9.01
C ASN A 82 12.05 5.43 -9.59
N LEU A 83 12.64 6.59 -9.33
CA LEU A 83 13.95 6.94 -9.89
C LEU A 83 15.07 6.01 -9.38
N LEU A 84 15.07 5.73 -8.07
CA LEU A 84 16.07 4.87 -7.45
C LEU A 84 15.90 3.43 -7.91
N TYR A 85 14.65 2.96 -8.05
CA TYR A 85 14.34 1.63 -8.58
C TYR A 85 14.82 1.43 -10.02
N VAL A 86 14.62 2.43 -10.88
CA VAL A 86 15.11 2.39 -12.26
C VAL A 86 16.65 2.39 -12.29
N ALA A 87 17.29 3.24 -11.49
CA ALA A 87 18.75 3.32 -11.45
C ALA A 87 19.41 2.02 -10.96
N THR A 88 18.91 1.43 -9.88
CA THR A 88 19.44 0.15 -9.37
C THR A 88 19.20 -0.99 -10.33
N SER A 89 18.07 -1.00 -11.05
CA SER A 89 17.77 -1.99 -12.07
C SER A 89 18.76 -1.93 -13.25
N VAL A 90 19.07 -0.73 -13.75
CA VAL A 90 20.04 -0.56 -14.84
C VAL A 90 21.45 -0.95 -14.39
N LEU A 91 21.87 -0.50 -13.21
CA LEU A 91 23.19 -0.86 -12.64
C LEU A 91 23.31 -2.36 -12.39
N GLY A 92 22.24 -3.00 -11.89
CA GLY A 92 22.18 -4.45 -11.66
C GLY A 92 22.25 -5.25 -12.96
N LEU A 93 21.55 -4.81 -14.01
CA LEU A 93 21.62 -5.43 -15.34
C LEU A 93 23.01 -5.32 -15.96
N TYR A 94 23.60 -4.12 -15.95
CA TYR A 94 24.94 -3.91 -16.50
C TYR A 94 26.02 -4.68 -15.73
N GLY A 95 26.01 -4.58 -14.39
CA GLY A 95 26.96 -5.27 -13.54
C GLY A 95 26.80 -6.79 -13.61
N GLY A 96 25.57 -7.28 -13.50
CA GLY A 96 25.25 -8.71 -13.54
C GLY A 96 25.59 -9.34 -14.89
N LEU A 97 25.31 -8.66 -16.00
CA LEU A 97 25.63 -9.15 -17.34
C LEU A 97 27.15 -9.27 -17.54
N MET A 98 27.93 -8.26 -17.12
CA MET A 98 29.38 -8.27 -17.31
C MET A 98 30.05 -9.36 -16.47
N ILE A 99 29.64 -9.50 -15.20
CA ILE A 99 30.17 -10.52 -14.29
C ILE A 99 29.75 -11.92 -14.76
N GLY A 100 28.48 -12.09 -15.16
CA GLY A 100 27.95 -13.34 -15.68
C GLY A 100 28.71 -13.80 -16.93
N LEU A 101 28.94 -12.90 -17.89
CA LEU A 101 29.66 -13.24 -19.12
C LEU A 101 31.13 -13.62 -18.85
N ARG A 102 31.82 -12.91 -17.95
CA ARG A 102 33.18 -13.27 -17.50
C ARG A 102 33.23 -14.64 -16.83
N PHE A 103 32.26 -14.94 -15.99
CA PHE A 103 32.16 -16.24 -15.33
C PHE A 103 31.94 -17.36 -16.36
N ILE A 104 31.01 -17.18 -17.30
CA ILE A 104 30.72 -18.15 -18.36
C ILE A 104 31.96 -18.39 -19.22
N THR A 105 32.63 -17.33 -19.67
CA THR A 105 33.83 -17.44 -20.52
C THR A 105 34.98 -18.15 -19.82
N TRP A 106 35.26 -17.84 -18.54
CA TRP A 106 36.26 -18.57 -17.76
C TRP A 106 35.95 -20.07 -17.66
N ASN A 107 34.70 -20.41 -17.32
CA ASN A 107 34.27 -21.79 -17.21
C ASN A 107 34.31 -22.52 -18.56
N ALA A 108 33.92 -21.86 -19.65
CA ALA A 108 33.99 -22.42 -21.01
C ALA A 108 35.44 -22.74 -21.43
N ILE A 109 36.39 -21.83 -21.16
CA ILE A 109 37.81 -22.06 -21.45
C ILE A 109 38.36 -23.22 -20.61
N ARG A 110 38.02 -23.26 -19.31
CA ARG A 110 38.43 -24.35 -18.42
C ARG A 110 37.88 -25.70 -18.89
N LEU A 111 36.61 -25.74 -19.27
CA LEU A 111 35.96 -26.94 -19.81
C LEU A 111 36.62 -27.38 -21.12
N TYR A 112 36.85 -26.46 -22.05
CA TYR A 112 37.56 -26.73 -23.30
C TYR A 112 38.95 -27.32 -23.08
N ARG A 113 39.73 -26.73 -22.15
CA ARG A 113 41.06 -27.25 -21.79
C ARG A 113 40.96 -28.66 -21.23
N LEU A 114 40.06 -28.92 -20.28
CA LEU A 114 39.85 -30.25 -19.69
C LEU A 114 39.43 -31.29 -20.73
N MET A 115 38.53 -30.93 -21.65
CA MET A 115 38.12 -31.82 -22.75
C MET A 115 39.30 -32.14 -23.67
N LYS A 116 40.14 -31.16 -24.01
CA LYS A 116 41.34 -31.38 -24.82
C LYS A 116 42.33 -32.33 -24.14
N THR A 117 42.60 -32.16 -22.84
CA THR A 117 43.50 -33.05 -22.10
C THR A 117 42.93 -34.47 -21.99
N ARG A 118 41.63 -34.61 -21.75
CA ARG A 118 40.93 -35.90 -21.69
C ARG A 118 40.99 -36.64 -23.03
N ILE A 119 40.80 -35.94 -24.16
CA ILE A 119 40.87 -36.51 -25.51
C ILE A 119 42.30 -36.97 -25.86
N CYS A 120 43.33 -36.18 -25.52
CA CYS A 120 44.72 -36.60 -25.72
C CYS A 120 45.11 -37.81 -24.85
N SER A 121 44.66 -37.83 -23.60
CA SER A 121 44.89 -38.94 -22.67
C SER A 121 44.23 -40.25 -23.14
N HIS A 122 43.00 -40.17 -23.68
CA HIS A 122 42.29 -41.33 -24.20
C HIS A 122 42.87 -41.87 -25.52
N ARG A 123 43.48 -41.00 -26.35
CA ARG A 123 44.21 -41.41 -27.56
C ARG A 123 45.54 -42.11 -27.24
N ALA A 124 46.22 -41.69 -26.17
CA ALA A 124 47.49 -42.32 -25.75
C ALA A 124 47.29 -43.73 -25.15
N THR A 125 46.15 -44.02 -24.53
CA THR A 125 45.80 -45.34 -23.99
C THR A 125 45.18 -46.29 -25.02
N ALA A 126 44.75 -45.78 -26.18
CA ALA A 126 44.23 -46.60 -27.28
C ALA A 126 45.34 -47.05 -28.28
N GLN A 127 46.59 -46.64 -28.06
CA GLN A 127 47.76 -46.98 -28.89
C GLN A 127 48.79 -47.88 -28.18
N SER A 128 48.53 -48.32 -26.94
CA SER A 128 49.33 -49.30 -26.20
C SER A 128 48.74 -50.70 -26.27
#